data_AF-A0AAI8YYB5-F1
#
_entry.id   AF-A0AAI8YYB5-F1
#
_cell.length_a   1.000
_cell.length_b   1.000
_cell.length_c   1.000
_cell.angle_alpha   90.00
_cell.angle_beta   90.00
_cell.angle_gamma   90.00
#
_symmetry.space_group_name_H-M   'P 1'
#
loop_
_entity.id
_entity.type
_entity.pdbx_description
1 polymer ?
#
loop_
_entity_poly.entity_id
_entity_poly.type
_entity_poly.pdbx_seq_one_letter_code
_entity_poly.pdbx_strand_id
1 'polypeptide(L)'
;MNLSGNTFGSVTVGDNARAHLGNIYNRHISEPTPKRAPVLLVPFRKDKNFVGREEVLDNIEECLSVDGYHNRVALTGLGGVGKSQIAIQYSYRHHAKHPEDWVFWVYAGSRERFIESYRNIAIQTGIVKDDDANVNYLRVVKNWLCDRNKGRWLLVIDSADDNELFVADGGGEARLNLRQSIPESEHGAVLITSRNITGPDLAGDIDDVLRIGPFEESTALQLMRMKVPSFAEDIDGKQLVSTLEYIPLALTQAAAYINRNQVSVQYYLQRFQQEEQQQVELLGKDWNDLRRDATVSNPVLTTWRMTYDQLVQSHRLAAQLLARMALLERQCIPEILVLRMRNDAPDNDRVEAMGTLLQYGLCTQLDAEQGYTMHRLVQVCTKAWLRKAGVARR
;
A
#
# COMPACT_ATOMS: atom_id res chain seq x y z
N MET A 1 -12.44 -53.65 14.47
CA MET A 1 -13.19 -54.91 14.27
C MET A 1 -13.99 -54.78 12.99
N ASN A 2 -13.75 -55.70 12.06
CA ASN A 2 -14.46 -55.86 10.79
C ASN A 2 -15.92 -56.25 11.04
N LEU A 3 -16.87 -55.78 10.22
CA LEU A 3 -17.30 -56.48 9.00
C LEU A 3 -18.43 -55.70 8.31
N SER A 4 -18.22 -55.53 7.01
CA SER A 4 -19.15 -55.12 5.98
C SER A 4 -20.16 -56.23 5.68
N GLY A 5 -21.34 -55.83 5.21
CA GLY A 5 -22.25 -56.70 4.48
C GLY A 5 -22.89 -55.91 3.36
N ASN A 6 -22.46 -56.16 2.12
CA ASN A 6 -23.27 -55.89 0.94
C ASN A 6 -23.30 -57.17 0.10
N THR A 7 -24.50 -57.72 -0.02
CA THR A 7 -24.86 -58.95 -0.72
C THR A 7 -24.82 -58.70 -2.23
N PHE A 8 -24.21 -59.60 -3.00
CA PHE A 8 -24.46 -59.70 -4.44
C PHE A 8 -24.76 -61.15 -4.83
N GLY A 9 -25.73 -61.28 -5.75
CA GLY A 9 -26.40 -62.51 -6.13
C GLY A 9 -25.49 -63.55 -6.77
N SER A 10 -25.90 -64.81 -6.62
CA SER A 10 -25.25 -65.99 -7.19
C SER A 10 -25.35 -66.01 -8.71
N VAL A 11 -24.21 -66.19 -9.37
CA VAL A 11 -24.13 -66.65 -10.76
C VAL A 11 -23.47 -68.03 -10.74
N THR A 12 -24.23 -69.06 -11.09
CA THR A 12 -23.73 -70.41 -11.32
C THR A 12 -23.19 -70.52 -12.75
N VAL A 13 -21.92 -70.91 -12.91
CA VAL A 13 -21.33 -71.28 -14.21
C VAL A 13 -20.67 -72.65 -14.07
N GLY A 14 -21.02 -73.56 -14.97
CA GLY A 14 -20.58 -74.96 -14.98
C GLY A 14 -19.12 -75.17 -15.35
N ASP A 15 -18.67 -76.40 -15.11
CA ASP A 15 -17.28 -76.85 -15.14
C ASP A 15 -16.58 -76.57 -16.49
N ASN A 16 -15.35 -76.01 -16.38
CA ASN A 16 -14.35 -75.73 -17.42
C ASN A 16 -14.32 -74.35 -18.12
N ALA A 17 -14.31 -73.26 -17.35
CA ALA A 17 -13.78 -71.97 -17.82
C ALA A 17 -12.82 -71.34 -16.80
N ARG A 18 -11.55 -71.15 -17.17
CA ARG A 18 -10.58 -70.35 -16.40
C ARG A 18 -10.78 -68.87 -16.77
N ALA A 19 -11.39 -68.09 -15.88
CA ALA A 19 -11.42 -66.64 -15.99
C ALA A 19 -10.14 -66.05 -15.38
N HIS A 20 -9.33 -65.36 -16.19
CA HIS A 20 -8.27 -64.49 -15.68
C HIS A 20 -8.91 -63.21 -15.11
N LEU A 21 -9.02 -63.13 -13.78
CA LEU A 21 -9.34 -61.89 -13.08
C LEU A 21 -8.10 -60.99 -13.14
N GLY A 22 -8.00 -60.17 -14.18
CA GLY A 22 -7.04 -59.07 -14.23
C GLY A 22 -7.33 -58.06 -13.11
N ASN A 23 -6.30 -57.57 -12.45
CA ASN A 23 -6.41 -56.52 -11.43
C ASN A 23 -7.09 -55.28 -12.05
N ILE A 24 -8.35 -55.04 -11.67
CA ILE A 24 -9.01 -53.77 -11.94
C ILE A 24 -8.37 -52.75 -10.99
N TYR A 25 -7.39 -52.01 -11.48
CA TYR A 25 -6.99 -50.77 -10.84
C TYR A 25 -8.21 -49.84 -10.87
N ASN A 26 -8.88 -49.69 -9.71
CA ASN A 26 -9.75 -48.56 -9.48
C ASN A 26 -8.88 -47.30 -9.62
N ARG A 27 -8.83 -46.71 -10.82
CA ARG A 27 -8.55 -45.29 -10.95
C ARG A 27 -9.64 -44.61 -10.12
N HIS A 28 -9.27 -44.15 -8.93
CA HIS A 28 -9.99 -43.05 -8.31
C HIS A 28 -9.98 -41.93 -9.33
N ILE A 29 -11.06 -41.83 -10.10
CA ILE A 29 -11.41 -40.60 -10.80
C ILE A 29 -11.66 -39.64 -9.65
N SER A 30 -10.66 -38.82 -9.33
CA SER A 30 -10.83 -37.69 -8.44
C SER A 30 -12.04 -36.94 -8.98
N GLU A 31 -13.11 -36.86 -8.20
CA GLU A 31 -14.20 -35.95 -8.52
C GLU A 31 -13.57 -34.57 -8.80
N PRO A 32 -13.91 -33.88 -9.90
CA PRO A 32 -13.40 -32.55 -10.13
C PRO A 32 -13.76 -31.73 -8.90
N THR A 33 -12.74 -31.27 -8.16
CA THR A 33 -12.94 -30.35 -7.05
C THR A 33 -13.81 -29.22 -7.57
N PRO A 34 -14.94 -28.90 -6.92
CA PRO A 34 -15.82 -27.85 -7.39
C PRO A 34 -14.96 -26.58 -7.57
N LYS A 35 -14.94 -26.02 -8.79
CA LYS A 35 -14.23 -24.78 -9.06
C LYS A 35 -14.75 -23.75 -8.06
N ARG A 36 -13.91 -23.38 -7.08
CA ARG A 36 -14.26 -22.34 -6.11
C ARG A 36 -14.57 -21.07 -6.91
N ALA A 37 -15.71 -20.46 -6.63
CA ALA A 37 -16.10 -19.22 -7.27
C ALA A 37 -15.07 -18.13 -6.96
N PRO A 38 -14.85 -17.18 -7.86
CA PRO A 38 -14.02 -15.99 -7.63
C PRO A 38 -14.42 -15.29 -6.32
N VAL A 39 -13.42 -14.92 -5.51
CA VAL A 39 -13.62 -14.29 -4.21
C VAL A 39 -12.93 -12.92 -4.17
N LEU A 40 -13.62 -11.95 -3.57
CA LEU A 40 -13.06 -10.66 -3.16
C LEU A 40 -12.34 -10.83 -1.80
N LEU A 41 -11.02 -11.09 -1.82
CA LEU A 41 -10.18 -11.25 -0.64
C LEU A 41 -9.54 -9.90 -0.22
N VAL A 42 -10.38 -8.89 -0.03
CA VAL A 42 -9.97 -7.57 0.47
C VAL A 42 -10.30 -7.48 1.96
N PRO A 43 -9.31 -7.27 2.85
CA PRO A 43 -9.52 -7.31 4.30
C PRO A 43 -10.20 -6.04 4.86
N PHE A 44 -10.58 -5.10 3.99
CA PHE A 44 -11.18 -3.82 4.34
C PHE A 44 -12.60 -3.73 3.83
N ARG A 45 -13.47 -3.08 4.59
CA ARG A 45 -14.84 -2.76 4.14
C ARG A 45 -14.81 -1.64 3.11
N LYS A 46 -15.73 -1.68 2.15
CA LYS A 46 -15.98 -0.57 1.23
C LYS A 46 -16.27 0.71 2.03
N ASP A 47 -15.52 1.77 1.74
CA ASP A 47 -15.74 3.06 2.38
C ASP A 47 -16.91 3.79 1.74
N LYS A 48 -18.01 3.96 2.50
CA LYS A 48 -19.17 4.73 2.06
C LYS A 48 -18.90 6.23 2.01
N ASN A 49 -17.83 6.68 2.66
CA ASN A 49 -17.44 8.08 2.81
C ASN A 49 -16.15 8.38 2.01
N PHE A 50 -15.87 7.60 0.96
CA PHE A 50 -14.80 7.91 0.02
C PHE A 50 -15.19 9.15 -0.81
N VAL A 51 -14.24 10.07 -1.02
CA VAL A 51 -14.47 11.33 -1.77
C VAL A 51 -13.32 11.64 -2.72
N GLY A 52 -13.67 12.26 -3.84
CA GLY A 52 -12.75 12.66 -4.90
C GLY A 52 -12.06 11.47 -5.57
N ARG A 53 -10.94 11.74 -6.25
CA ARG A 53 -10.07 10.74 -6.91
C ARG A 53 -10.72 9.95 -8.05
N GLU A 54 -11.82 10.43 -8.62
CA GLU A 54 -12.48 9.76 -9.75
C GLU A 54 -11.53 9.65 -10.95
N GLU A 55 -10.85 10.74 -11.33
CA GLU A 55 -9.84 10.73 -12.39
C GLU A 55 -8.72 9.71 -12.11
N VAL A 56 -8.25 9.59 -10.87
CA VAL A 56 -7.24 8.59 -10.51
C VAL A 56 -7.77 7.17 -10.68
N LEU A 57 -9.01 6.91 -10.27
CA LEU A 57 -9.63 5.60 -10.40
C LEU A 57 -9.85 5.23 -11.88
N ASP A 58 -10.18 6.21 -12.71
CA ASP A 58 -10.35 6.03 -14.16
C ASP A 58 -9.00 5.78 -14.84
N ASN A 59 -7.94 6.49 -14.46
CA ASN A 59 -6.58 6.24 -14.95
C ASN A 59 -6.07 4.84 -14.54
N ILE A 60 -6.37 4.38 -13.32
CA ILE A 60 -6.06 3.00 -12.90
C ILE A 60 -6.78 2.02 -13.83
N GLU A 61 -8.06 2.23 -14.13
CA GLU A 61 -8.82 1.36 -15.03
C GLU A 61 -8.21 1.33 -16.43
N GLU A 62 -7.79 2.47 -16.96
CA GLU A 62 -7.15 2.57 -18.28
C GLU A 62 -5.84 1.78 -18.33
N CYS A 63 -4.94 1.99 -17.35
CA CYS A 63 -3.68 1.24 -17.25
C CYS A 63 -3.92 -0.27 -17.10
N LEU A 64 -4.95 -0.68 -16.37
CA LEU A 64 -5.19 -2.09 -16.04
C LEU A 64 -6.02 -2.86 -17.08
N SER A 65 -6.65 -2.18 -18.03
CA SER A 65 -7.56 -2.78 -19.03
C SER A 65 -6.92 -3.03 -20.41
N VAL A 66 -5.60 -2.91 -20.55
CA VAL A 66 -4.91 -3.12 -21.83
C VAL A 66 -4.81 -4.61 -22.15
N ASP A 67 -5.47 -5.07 -23.20
CA ASP A 67 -5.47 -6.48 -23.60
C ASP A 67 -4.10 -6.94 -24.13
N GLY A 68 -3.65 -8.13 -23.71
CA GLY A 68 -2.42 -8.75 -24.21
C GLY A 68 -1.12 -8.27 -23.56
N TYR A 69 -1.21 -7.46 -22.50
CA TYR A 69 -0.06 -6.94 -21.75
C TYR A 69 -0.09 -7.39 -20.28
N HIS A 70 1.07 -7.35 -19.63
CA HIS A 70 1.21 -7.57 -18.20
C HIS A 70 0.92 -6.28 -17.44
N ASN A 71 -0.35 -6.01 -17.19
CA ASN A 71 -0.75 -4.70 -16.68
C ASN A 71 -0.37 -4.52 -15.21
N ARG A 72 0.43 -3.49 -14.95
CA ARG A 72 0.81 -3.07 -13.61
C ARG A 72 0.65 -1.57 -13.52
N VAL A 73 0.19 -1.09 -12.38
CA VAL A 73 0.15 0.35 -12.11
C VAL A 73 0.58 0.60 -10.67
N ALA A 74 1.42 1.61 -10.46
CA ALA A 74 1.89 1.98 -9.13
C ALA A 74 1.34 3.34 -8.71
N LEU A 75 0.65 3.37 -7.57
CA LEU A 75 0.29 4.59 -6.87
C LEU A 75 1.46 4.99 -5.98
N THR A 76 2.06 6.15 -6.26
CA THR A 76 3.20 6.70 -5.50
C THR A 76 2.82 7.98 -4.80
N GLY A 77 3.56 8.38 -3.77
CA GLY A 77 3.38 9.67 -3.10
C GLY A 77 3.51 9.60 -1.59
N LEU A 78 3.34 10.74 -0.93
CA LEU A 78 3.62 10.88 0.50
C LEU A 78 2.74 9.97 1.38
N GLY A 79 3.23 9.66 2.58
CA GLY A 79 2.45 8.95 3.59
C GLY A 79 1.16 9.71 3.97
N GLY A 80 0.01 9.02 3.96
CA GLY A 80 -1.26 9.61 4.38
C GLY A 80 -2.09 10.31 3.29
N VAL A 81 -1.62 10.35 2.04
CA VAL A 81 -2.36 10.94 0.88
C VAL A 81 -3.53 10.09 0.36
N GLY A 82 -3.66 8.85 0.85
CA GLY A 82 -4.82 7.99 0.58
C GLY A 82 -4.62 6.86 -0.43
N LYS A 83 -3.38 6.54 -0.85
CA LYS A 83 -3.10 5.47 -1.84
C LYS A 83 -3.79 4.13 -1.54
N SER A 84 -3.66 3.62 -0.30
CA SER A 84 -4.32 2.37 0.10
C SER A 84 -5.86 2.49 0.06
N GLN A 85 -6.43 3.66 0.34
CA GLN A 85 -7.88 3.89 0.22
C GLN A 85 -8.34 3.92 -1.25
N ILE A 86 -7.52 4.47 -2.15
CA ILE A 86 -7.77 4.42 -3.59
C ILE A 86 -7.73 2.96 -4.06
N ALA A 87 -6.74 2.18 -3.63
CA ALA A 87 -6.65 0.76 -3.98
C ALA A 87 -7.84 -0.06 -3.46
N ILE A 88 -8.29 0.18 -2.22
CA ILE A 88 -9.50 -0.44 -1.67
C ILE A 88 -10.72 -0.08 -2.54
N GLN A 89 -10.91 1.22 -2.82
CA GLN A 89 -12.04 1.69 -3.61
C GLN A 89 -12.04 1.09 -5.02
N TYR A 90 -10.88 1.03 -5.66
CA TYR A 90 -10.71 0.42 -6.97
C TYR A 90 -11.03 -1.07 -6.94
N SER A 91 -10.56 -1.83 -5.94
CA SER A 91 -10.89 -3.25 -5.80
C SER A 91 -12.40 -3.51 -5.73
N TYR A 92 -13.15 -2.67 -5.01
CA TYR A 92 -14.61 -2.76 -4.96
C TYR A 92 -15.29 -2.32 -6.28
N ARG A 93 -14.71 -1.36 -7.01
CA ARG A 93 -15.18 -0.94 -8.34
C ARG A 93 -14.95 -2.06 -9.37
N HIS A 94 -13.74 -2.61 -9.42
CA HIS A 94 -13.36 -3.75 -10.26
C HIS A 94 -14.30 -4.93 -10.04
N HIS A 95 -14.47 -5.36 -8.79
CA HIS A 95 -15.32 -6.51 -8.47
C HIS A 95 -16.80 -6.28 -8.82
N ALA A 96 -17.30 -5.04 -8.74
CA ALA A 96 -18.66 -4.71 -9.16
C ALA A 96 -18.85 -4.79 -10.69
N LYS A 97 -17.80 -4.48 -11.47
CA LYS A 97 -17.79 -4.55 -12.94
C LYS A 97 -17.49 -5.95 -13.45
N HIS A 98 -16.65 -6.69 -12.73
CA HIS A 98 -16.14 -8.02 -13.06
C HIS A 98 -16.28 -8.97 -11.85
N PRO A 99 -17.52 -9.39 -11.50
CA PRO A 99 -17.76 -10.29 -10.37
C PRO A 99 -17.12 -11.67 -10.54
N GLU A 100 -16.76 -12.05 -11.76
CA GLU A 100 -16.05 -13.28 -12.14
C GLU A 100 -14.52 -13.21 -11.96
N ASP A 101 -13.97 -12.03 -11.67
CA ASP A 101 -12.54 -11.87 -11.46
C ASP A 101 -12.18 -12.08 -9.98
N TRP A 102 -11.03 -12.70 -9.73
CA TRP A 102 -10.49 -12.78 -8.37
C TRP A 102 -9.91 -11.42 -7.96
N VAL A 103 -10.02 -11.07 -6.69
CA VAL A 103 -9.35 -9.87 -6.17
C VAL A 103 -8.60 -10.24 -4.90
N PHE A 104 -7.29 -10.05 -4.92
CA PHE A 104 -6.38 -10.44 -3.87
C PHE A 104 -5.70 -9.23 -3.26
N TRP A 105 -5.43 -9.29 -1.96
CA TRP A 105 -4.70 -8.26 -1.23
C TRP A 105 -3.43 -8.83 -0.59
N VAL A 106 -2.30 -8.18 -0.84
CA VAL A 106 -0.98 -8.54 -0.31
C VAL A 106 -0.38 -7.37 0.43
N TYR A 107 -0.03 -7.59 1.70
CA TYR A 107 0.70 -6.60 2.50
C TYR A 107 2.19 -6.68 2.21
N ALA A 108 2.77 -5.61 1.67
CA ALA A 108 4.19 -5.51 1.31
C ALA A 108 5.05 -4.70 2.29
N GLY A 109 4.47 -4.30 3.44
CA GLY A 109 5.21 -3.55 4.47
C GLY A 109 6.29 -4.34 5.21
N SER A 110 6.31 -5.68 5.08
CA SER A 110 7.43 -6.53 5.51
C SER A 110 7.41 -7.86 4.76
N ARG A 111 8.54 -8.56 4.74
CA ARG A 111 8.66 -9.88 4.12
C ARG A 111 7.71 -10.91 4.72
N GLU A 112 7.60 -10.93 6.03
CA GLU A 112 6.76 -11.88 6.78
C GLU A 112 5.29 -11.68 6.40
N ARG A 113 4.83 -10.43 6.33
CA ARG A 113 3.45 -10.11 5.95
C ARG A 113 3.17 -10.41 4.48
N PHE A 114 4.15 -10.24 3.60
CA PHE A 114 4.03 -10.58 2.19
C PHE A 114 3.85 -12.10 2.01
N ILE A 115 4.71 -12.90 2.66
CA ILE A 115 4.63 -14.36 2.63
C ILE A 115 3.31 -14.85 3.24
N GLU A 116 2.90 -14.28 4.38
CA GLU A 116 1.64 -14.64 5.04
C GLU A 116 0.42 -14.29 4.16
N SER A 117 0.47 -13.19 3.41
CA SER A 117 -0.60 -12.86 2.45
C SER A 117 -0.70 -13.90 1.33
N TYR A 118 0.43 -14.35 0.77
CA TYR A 118 0.46 -15.41 -0.24
C TYR A 118 -0.01 -16.76 0.33
N ARG A 119 0.36 -17.08 1.57
CA ARG A 119 -0.17 -18.27 2.27
C ARG A 119 -1.69 -18.22 2.37
N ASN A 120 -2.24 -17.10 2.81
CA ASN A 120 -3.68 -16.89 2.91
C ASN A 120 -4.38 -17.04 1.55
N ILE A 121 -3.82 -16.47 0.48
CA ILE A 121 -4.33 -16.66 -0.88
C ILE A 121 -4.35 -18.14 -1.24
N ALA A 122 -3.26 -18.88 -1.01
CA ALA A 122 -3.16 -20.30 -1.35
C ALA A 122 -4.22 -21.17 -0.65
N ILE A 123 -4.49 -20.90 0.64
CA ILE A 123 -5.47 -21.65 1.44
C ILE A 123 -6.90 -21.29 1.00
N GLN A 124 -7.19 -19.99 0.84
CA GLN A 124 -8.54 -19.50 0.48
C GLN A 124 -8.95 -19.91 -0.94
N THR A 125 -8.01 -19.96 -1.87
CA THR A 125 -8.23 -20.46 -3.24
C THR A 125 -8.24 -22.00 -3.31
N GLY A 126 -7.77 -22.69 -2.26
CA GLY A 126 -7.72 -24.16 -2.20
C GLY A 126 -6.58 -24.76 -3.03
N ILE A 127 -5.58 -23.95 -3.38
CA ILE A 127 -4.36 -24.39 -4.07
C ILE A 127 -3.55 -25.34 -3.17
N VAL A 128 -3.50 -25.02 -1.88
CA VAL A 128 -2.75 -25.76 -0.85
C VAL A 128 -3.71 -26.11 0.29
N LYS A 129 -3.49 -27.26 0.93
CA LYS A 129 -4.20 -27.64 2.16
C LYS A 129 -3.52 -27.00 3.37
N ASP A 130 -4.29 -26.67 4.41
CA ASP A 130 -3.86 -25.84 5.56
C ASP A 130 -2.61 -26.37 6.30
N ASP A 131 -2.36 -27.68 6.26
CA ASP A 131 -1.31 -28.35 7.04
C ASP A 131 0.06 -28.51 6.33
N ASP A 132 0.26 -27.92 5.15
CA ASP A 132 1.49 -28.15 4.37
C ASP A 132 2.59 -27.11 4.68
N ALA A 133 3.37 -27.38 5.73
CA ALA A 133 4.41 -26.47 6.25
C ALA A 133 5.62 -26.28 5.32
N ASN A 134 5.83 -27.15 4.33
CA ASN A 134 7.01 -27.12 3.44
C ASN A 134 6.73 -26.48 2.08
N VAL A 135 5.56 -25.85 1.90
CA VAL A 135 5.18 -25.24 0.63
C VAL A 135 5.83 -23.86 0.45
N ASN A 136 6.44 -23.67 -0.71
CA ASN A 136 6.82 -22.34 -1.17
C ASN A 136 5.56 -21.62 -1.70
N TYR A 137 4.81 -20.99 -0.80
CA TYR A 137 3.55 -20.29 -1.12
C TYR A 137 3.72 -19.23 -2.21
N LEU A 138 4.86 -18.51 -2.22
CA LEU A 138 5.18 -17.50 -3.24
C LEU A 138 5.14 -18.10 -4.65
N ARG A 139 5.88 -19.21 -4.84
CA ARG A 139 5.98 -19.87 -6.15
C ARG A 139 4.65 -20.49 -6.56
N VAL A 140 3.96 -21.16 -5.65
CA VAL A 140 2.74 -21.90 -5.98
C VAL A 140 1.61 -20.94 -6.37
N VAL A 141 1.42 -19.85 -5.62
CA VAL A 141 0.42 -18.83 -5.96
C VAL A 141 0.79 -18.10 -7.24
N LYS A 142 2.07 -17.71 -7.42
CA LYS A 142 2.52 -17.10 -8.69
C LYS A 142 2.17 -17.98 -9.89
N ASN A 143 2.52 -19.26 -9.84
CA ASN A 143 2.23 -20.20 -10.93
C ASN A 143 0.73 -20.34 -11.20
N TRP A 144 -0.09 -20.31 -10.15
CA TRP A 144 -1.55 -20.35 -10.29
C TRP A 144 -2.10 -19.08 -10.94
N LEU A 145 -1.58 -17.90 -10.56
CA LEU A 145 -1.96 -16.61 -11.17
C LEU A 145 -1.47 -16.48 -12.62
N CYS A 146 -0.42 -17.21 -13.01
CA CYS A 146 0.04 -17.26 -14.40
C CYS A 146 -0.72 -18.30 -15.26
N ASP A 147 -1.52 -19.19 -14.68
CA ASP A 147 -2.31 -20.18 -15.42
C ASP A 147 -3.66 -19.58 -15.88
N ARG A 148 -3.77 -19.31 -17.19
CA ARG A 148 -4.97 -18.72 -17.81
C ARG A 148 -6.25 -19.51 -17.56
N ASN A 149 -6.16 -20.80 -17.23
CA ASN A 149 -7.31 -21.63 -16.91
C ASN A 149 -7.94 -21.31 -15.54
N LYS A 150 -7.30 -20.46 -14.72
CA LYS A 150 -7.77 -20.04 -13.39
C LYS A 150 -8.66 -18.80 -13.41
N GLY A 151 -8.80 -18.16 -14.58
CA GLY A 151 -9.58 -16.94 -14.76
C GLY A 151 -8.77 -15.68 -14.49
N ARG A 152 -9.41 -14.53 -14.67
CA ARG A 152 -8.77 -13.23 -14.47
C ARG A 152 -8.68 -12.86 -12.99
N TRP A 153 -7.74 -11.99 -12.68
CA TRP A 153 -7.52 -11.55 -11.30
C TRP A 153 -6.93 -10.14 -11.23
N LEU A 154 -7.20 -9.47 -10.11
CA LEU A 154 -6.53 -8.25 -9.66
C LEU A 154 -5.75 -8.56 -8.38
N LEU A 155 -4.45 -8.27 -8.38
CA LEU A 155 -3.58 -8.41 -7.21
C LEU A 155 -3.18 -7.02 -6.71
N VAL A 156 -3.64 -6.65 -5.52
CA VAL A 156 -3.20 -5.43 -4.85
C VAL A 156 -1.99 -5.73 -3.98
N ILE A 157 -0.89 -5.02 -4.21
CA ILE A 157 0.32 -5.05 -3.39
C ILE A 157 0.41 -3.72 -2.64
N ASP A 158 0.02 -3.72 -1.37
CA ASP A 158 -0.10 -2.49 -0.58
C ASP A 158 1.12 -2.25 0.31
N SER A 159 1.59 -0.99 0.33
CA SER A 159 2.73 -0.52 1.12
C SER A 159 4.06 -1.17 0.72
N ALA A 160 4.32 -1.31 -0.58
CA ALA A 160 5.60 -1.75 -1.13
C ALA A 160 6.63 -0.61 -1.05
N ASP A 161 7.08 -0.31 0.17
CA ASP A 161 7.95 0.82 0.46
C ASP A 161 9.42 0.40 0.68
N ASP A 162 9.71 -0.90 0.84
CA ASP A 162 11.05 -1.40 1.16
C ASP A 162 11.78 -1.89 -0.09
N ASN A 163 12.70 -1.06 -0.60
CA ASN A 163 13.52 -1.39 -1.76
C ASN A 163 14.31 -2.69 -1.58
N GLU A 164 14.82 -3.00 -0.38
CA GLU A 164 15.65 -4.20 -0.15
C GLU A 164 14.85 -5.50 -0.38
N LEU A 165 13.53 -5.45 -0.26
CA LEU A 165 12.66 -6.59 -0.53
C LEU A 165 12.47 -6.86 -2.03
N PHE A 166 12.63 -5.84 -2.89
CA PHE A 166 12.21 -5.89 -4.30
C PHE A 166 13.35 -5.61 -5.31
N VAL A 167 14.42 -4.94 -4.89
CA VAL A 167 15.58 -4.59 -5.71
C VAL A 167 16.77 -5.40 -5.19
N ALA A 168 17.23 -6.37 -5.98
CA ALA A 168 18.34 -7.24 -5.60
C ALA A 168 19.66 -6.54 -5.88
N ASP A 169 20.40 -6.14 -4.84
CA ASP A 169 21.82 -5.81 -4.98
C ASP A 169 22.67 -7.01 -4.53
N GLY A 170 23.63 -7.38 -5.37
CA GLY A 170 24.43 -8.62 -5.30
C GLY A 170 25.42 -8.72 -4.13
N GLY A 171 24.99 -8.51 -2.89
CA GLY A 171 25.81 -8.63 -1.69
C GLY A 171 25.22 -9.57 -0.65
N GLY A 172 25.73 -10.80 -0.59
CA GLY A 172 25.74 -11.65 0.62
C GLY A 172 24.41 -12.25 1.09
N GLU A 173 24.34 -13.58 1.00
CA GLU A 173 23.22 -14.47 1.35
C GLU A 173 21.95 -14.32 0.50
N ALA A 174 21.42 -15.47 0.06
CA ALA A 174 20.27 -15.64 -0.82
C ALA A 174 18.94 -15.10 -0.23
N ARG A 175 18.83 -13.79 -0.02
CA ARG A 175 17.55 -13.14 0.28
C ARG A 175 16.71 -13.19 -1.00
N LEU A 176 15.66 -14.01 -0.98
CA LEU A 176 14.63 -14.05 -2.02
C LEU A 176 14.13 -12.64 -2.30
N ASN A 177 14.38 -12.16 -3.52
CA ASN A 177 13.78 -10.94 -4.03
C ASN A 177 12.28 -11.19 -4.28
N LEU A 178 11.41 -10.45 -3.58
CA LEU A 178 9.96 -10.61 -3.67
C LEU A 178 9.40 -10.16 -5.02
N ARG A 179 10.10 -9.31 -5.79
CA ARG A 179 9.70 -8.94 -7.16
C ARG A 179 9.55 -10.17 -8.04
N GLN A 180 10.40 -11.18 -7.85
CA GLN A 180 10.31 -12.44 -8.60
C GLN A 180 9.06 -13.25 -8.29
N SER A 181 8.39 -12.99 -7.17
CA SER A 181 7.12 -13.64 -6.82
C SER A 181 5.90 -12.94 -7.41
N ILE A 182 6.03 -11.70 -7.89
CA ILE A 182 4.94 -10.97 -8.55
C ILE A 182 4.63 -11.67 -9.89
N PRO A 183 3.39 -12.05 -10.16
CA PRO A 183 2.99 -12.70 -11.40
C PRO A 183 3.17 -11.79 -12.62
N GLU A 184 3.49 -12.42 -13.74
CA GLU A 184 3.51 -11.83 -15.08
C GLU A 184 2.47 -12.61 -15.88
N SER A 185 1.36 -11.94 -16.21
CA SER A 185 0.20 -12.57 -16.82
C SER A 185 -0.54 -11.58 -17.70
N GLU A 186 -0.92 -11.99 -18.91
CA GLU A 186 -1.73 -11.17 -19.85
C GLU A 186 -3.22 -11.13 -19.47
N HIS A 187 -3.63 -11.93 -18.48
CA HIS A 187 -5.02 -12.06 -18.03
C HIS A 187 -5.22 -11.60 -16.58
N GLY A 188 -4.22 -10.94 -16.00
CA GLY A 188 -4.27 -10.44 -14.65
C GLY A 188 -3.60 -9.08 -14.52
N ALA A 189 -3.99 -8.35 -13.49
CA ALA A 189 -3.58 -6.97 -13.26
C ALA A 189 -2.96 -6.81 -11.86
N VAL A 190 -1.91 -6.00 -11.73
CA VAL A 190 -1.27 -5.71 -10.45
C VAL A 190 -1.41 -4.22 -10.11
N LEU A 191 -2.00 -3.91 -8.96
CA LEU A 191 -2.07 -2.56 -8.42
C LEU A 191 -1.12 -2.44 -7.23
N ILE A 192 -0.12 -1.57 -7.33
CA ILE A 192 0.89 -1.37 -6.29
C ILE A 192 0.62 -0.04 -5.58
N THR A 193 0.80 0.00 -4.25
CA THR A 193 0.91 1.26 -3.52
C THR A 193 2.29 1.36 -2.88
N SER A 194 2.94 2.52 -3.03
CA SER A 194 4.28 2.78 -2.50
C SER A 194 4.49 4.24 -2.12
N ARG A 195 5.38 4.52 -1.19
CA ARG A 195 5.79 5.89 -0.80
C ARG A 195 6.96 6.42 -1.60
N ASN A 196 7.67 5.58 -2.34
CA ASN A 196 9.01 5.89 -2.82
C ASN A 196 9.32 5.28 -4.20
N ILE A 197 10.62 5.15 -4.48
CA ILE A 197 11.20 4.62 -5.71
C ILE A 197 10.87 3.15 -6.00
N THR A 198 10.42 2.36 -5.01
CA THR A 198 9.99 0.99 -5.27
C THR A 198 8.81 0.95 -6.23
N GLY A 199 7.91 1.94 -6.18
CA GLY A 199 6.72 2.01 -7.03
C GLY A 199 7.06 1.94 -8.54
N PRO A 200 7.86 2.89 -9.06
CA PRO A 200 8.33 2.86 -10.45
C PRO A 200 9.02 1.55 -10.84
N ASP A 201 9.91 1.03 -9.98
CA ASP A 201 10.64 -0.20 -10.27
C ASP A 201 9.73 -1.44 -10.40
N LEU A 202 8.57 -1.43 -9.73
CA LEU A 202 7.59 -2.50 -9.76
C LEU A 202 6.53 -2.35 -10.86
N ALA A 203 6.19 -1.11 -11.24
CA ALA A 203 5.27 -0.83 -12.34
C ALA A 203 5.84 -1.30 -13.68
N GLY A 204 7.14 -1.08 -13.91
CA GLY A 204 7.84 -1.51 -15.13
C GLY A 204 8.08 -0.38 -16.13
N ASP A 205 7.14 0.57 -16.24
CA ASP A 205 7.29 1.82 -17.00
C ASP A 205 6.94 3.02 -16.12
N ILE A 206 7.46 4.20 -16.47
CA ILE A 206 7.15 5.48 -15.81
C ILE A 206 5.71 5.93 -16.10
N ASP A 207 5.18 5.60 -17.27
CA ASP A 207 3.81 5.95 -17.68
C ASP A 207 2.76 5.17 -16.86
N ASP A 208 3.16 4.05 -16.24
CA ASP A 208 2.35 3.23 -15.34
C ASP A 208 2.45 3.68 -13.86
N VAL A 209 3.02 4.87 -13.60
CA VAL A 209 3.16 5.43 -12.25
C VAL A 209 2.24 6.63 -12.05
N LEU A 210 1.22 6.45 -11.22
CA LEU A 210 0.30 7.53 -10.84
C LEU A 210 0.77 8.18 -9.53
N ARG A 211 1.24 9.44 -9.63
CA ARG A 211 1.65 10.24 -8.47
C ARG A 211 0.44 10.82 -7.75
N ILE A 212 0.22 10.39 -6.52
CA ILE A 212 -0.90 10.81 -5.67
C ILE A 212 -0.44 11.92 -4.72
N GLY A 213 -0.88 13.15 -5.01
CA GLY A 213 -0.69 14.31 -4.12
C GLY A 213 -1.77 14.42 -3.03
N PRO A 214 -1.75 15.48 -2.22
CA PRO A 214 -2.86 15.85 -1.33
C PRO A 214 -4.19 16.03 -2.08
N PHE A 215 -5.27 16.29 -1.34
CA PHE A 215 -6.53 16.69 -1.96
C PHE A 215 -6.48 18.12 -2.49
N GLU A 216 -7.32 18.40 -3.48
CA GLU A 216 -7.76 19.76 -3.76
C GLU A 216 -8.59 20.31 -2.59
N GLU A 217 -8.64 21.64 -2.45
CA GLU A 217 -9.38 22.30 -1.37
C GLU A 217 -10.85 21.84 -1.31
N SER A 218 -11.53 21.78 -2.47
CA SER A 218 -12.93 21.34 -2.59
C SER A 218 -13.16 19.95 -2.01
N THR A 219 -12.28 18.99 -2.33
CA THR A 219 -12.36 17.61 -1.86
C THR A 219 -12.02 17.51 -0.37
N ALA A 220 -11.05 18.31 0.11
CA ALA A 220 -10.70 18.37 1.52
C ALA A 220 -11.84 18.93 2.39
N LEU A 221 -12.50 19.99 1.92
CA LEU A 221 -13.68 20.56 2.57
C LEU A 221 -14.84 19.55 2.58
N GLN A 222 -15.08 18.85 1.46
CA GLN A 222 -16.08 17.80 1.37
C GLN A 222 -15.83 16.68 2.39
N LEU A 223 -14.58 16.21 2.51
CA LEU A 223 -14.21 15.20 3.51
C LEU A 223 -14.54 15.67 4.93
N MET A 224 -14.19 16.92 5.26
CA MET A 224 -14.44 17.50 6.58
C MET A 224 -15.93 17.65 6.87
N ARG A 225 -16.73 18.13 5.91
CA ARG A 225 -18.19 18.25 6.03
C ARG A 225 -18.85 16.91 6.30
N MET A 226 -18.38 15.82 5.67
CA MET A 226 -18.90 14.48 5.94
C MET A 226 -18.48 13.92 7.30
N LYS A 227 -17.27 14.25 7.77
CA LYS A 227 -16.72 13.68 9.01
C LYS A 227 -17.09 14.47 10.26
N VAL A 228 -17.31 15.76 10.16
CA VAL A 228 -17.59 16.65 11.31
C VAL A 228 -18.96 17.31 11.08
N PRO A 229 -20.03 16.86 11.77
CA PRO A 229 -21.39 17.38 11.55
C PRO A 229 -21.53 18.90 11.75
N SER A 230 -20.72 19.48 12.62
CA SER A 230 -20.70 20.92 12.91
C SER A 230 -19.76 21.72 11.98
N PHE A 231 -19.17 21.09 10.97
CA PHE A 231 -18.21 21.76 10.09
C PHE A 231 -18.90 22.75 9.16
N ALA A 232 -18.38 23.98 9.16
CA ALA A 232 -18.75 25.02 8.22
C ALA A 232 -17.57 25.30 7.27
N GLU A 233 -17.87 25.63 6.01
CA GLU A 233 -16.87 26.06 5.01
C GLU A 233 -16.60 27.57 5.12
N ASP A 234 -16.54 28.07 6.35
CA ASP A 234 -16.20 29.44 6.68
C ASP A 234 -14.66 29.64 6.70
N ILE A 235 -14.21 30.79 7.20
CA ILE A 235 -12.79 31.14 7.28
C ILE A 235 -12.01 30.08 8.06
N ASP A 236 -12.56 29.61 9.19
CA ASP A 236 -11.91 28.60 10.04
C ASP A 236 -11.89 27.23 9.35
N GLY A 237 -12.97 26.83 8.69
CA GLY A 237 -13.01 25.58 7.91
C GLY A 237 -11.96 25.52 6.81
N LYS A 238 -11.83 26.59 6.02
CA LYS A 238 -10.80 26.73 4.98
C LYS A 238 -9.40 26.78 5.55
N GLN A 239 -9.22 27.52 6.65
CA GLN A 239 -7.93 27.60 7.34
C GLN A 239 -7.51 26.25 7.92
N LEU A 240 -8.45 25.43 8.40
CA LEU A 240 -8.17 24.08 8.91
C LEU A 240 -7.63 23.18 7.80
N VAL A 241 -8.34 23.07 6.68
CA VAL A 241 -7.93 22.16 5.59
C VAL A 241 -6.59 22.57 5.00
N SER A 242 -6.35 23.88 4.86
CA SER A 242 -5.06 24.44 4.44
C SER A 242 -3.96 24.18 5.47
N THR A 243 -4.27 24.31 6.76
CA THR A 243 -3.30 24.09 7.84
C THR A 243 -2.82 22.64 7.92
N LEU A 244 -3.69 21.70 7.57
CA LEU A 244 -3.42 20.27 7.49
C LEU A 244 -2.99 19.83 6.09
N GLU A 245 -2.65 20.79 5.23
CA GLU A 245 -2.09 20.61 3.89
C GLU A 245 -2.91 19.69 2.98
N TYR A 246 -4.22 19.69 3.20
CA TYR A 246 -5.17 18.87 2.45
C TYR A 246 -4.85 17.36 2.49
N ILE A 247 -4.08 16.91 3.49
CA ILE A 247 -3.68 15.50 3.63
C ILE A 247 -4.83 14.71 4.28
N PRO A 248 -5.44 13.74 3.57
CA PRO A 248 -6.62 13.02 4.06
C PRO A 248 -6.45 12.37 5.43
N LEU A 249 -5.26 11.85 5.73
CA LEU A 249 -4.92 11.27 7.02
C LEU A 249 -4.98 12.32 8.15
N ALA A 250 -4.38 13.48 7.93
CA ALA A 250 -4.36 14.58 8.91
C ALA A 250 -5.77 15.15 9.13
N LEU A 251 -6.53 15.34 8.05
CA LEU A 251 -7.93 15.77 8.10
C LEU A 251 -8.80 14.79 8.89
N THR A 252 -8.67 13.49 8.62
CA THR A 252 -9.44 12.45 9.32
C THR A 252 -9.10 12.41 10.81
N GLN A 253 -7.83 12.58 11.18
CA GLN A 253 -7.40 12.62 12.58
C GLN A 253 -7.90 13.88 13.30
N ALA A 254 -7.85 15.04 12.65
CA ALA A 254 -8.41 16.28 13.18
C ALA A 254 -9.92 16.15 13.39
N ALA A 255 -10.66 15.62 12.40
CA ALA A 255 -12.08 15.35 12.51
C ALA A 255 -12.41 14.40 13.68
N ALA A 256 -11.64 13.32 13.85
CA ALA A 256 -11.82 12.39 14.97
C ALA A 256 -11.58 13.08 16.32
N TYR A 257 -10.55 13.92 16.43
CA TYR A 257 -10.29 14.70 17.62
C TYR A 257 -11.44 15.67 17.93
N ILE A 258 -11.89 16.44 16.92
CA ILE A 258 -12.98 17.42 17.05
C ILE A 258 -14.25 16.74 17.57
N ASN A 259 -14.65 15.65 16.93
CA ASN A 259 -15.88 14.93 17.30
C ASN A 259 -15.80 14.31 18.70
N ARG A 260 -14.67 13.65 19.02
CA ARG A 260 -14.53 12.92 20.29
C ARG A 260 -14.48 13.87 21.49
N ASN A 261 -13.83 15.02 21.33
CA ASN A 261 -13.70 16.00 22.40
C ASN A 261 -14.83 17.05 22.37
N GLN A 262 -15.73 16.99 21.39
CA GLN A 262 -16.84 17.93 21.21
C GLN A 262 -16.39 19.40 21.19
N VAL A 263 -15.25 19.67 20.55
CA VAL A 263 -14.68 21.02 20.43
C VAL A 263 -15.00 21.63 19.08
N SER A 264 -14.86 22.96 18.95
CA SER A 264 -15.02 23.63 17.66
C SER A 264 -13.80 23.45 16.75
N VAL A 265 -13.98 23.67 15.45
CA VAL A 265 -12.87 23.78 14.48
C VAL A 265 -11.89 24.88 14.91
N GLN A 266 -12.41 26.03 15.33
CA GLN A 266 -11.63 27.15 15.83
C GLN A 266 -10.73 26.75 17.01
N TYR A 267 -11.27 26.01 17.99
CA TYR A 267 -10.50 25.54 19.14
C TYR A 267 -9.35 24.62 18.71
N TYR A 268 -9.63 23.67 17.80
CA TYR A 268 -8.59 22.80 17.27
C TYR A 268 -7.49 23.60 16.55
N LEU A 269 -7.88 24.57 15.72
CA LEU A 269 -6.95 25.44 15.00
C LEU A 269 -6.05 26.24 15.95
N GLN A 270 -6.63 26.87 16.96
CA GLN A 270 -5.87 27.62 17.97
C GLN A 270 -4.87 26.71 18.67
N ARG A 271 -5.30 25.52 19.09
CA ARG A 271 -4.40 24.53 19.71
C ARG A 271 -3.29 24.08 18.76
N PHE A 272 -3.61 23.85 17.49
CA PHE A 272 -2.64 23.43 16.49
C PHE A 272 -1.63 24.55 16.15
N GLN A 273 -2.03 25.82 16.20
CA GLN A 273 -1.17 26.95 15.81
C GLN A 273 -0.37 27.55 16.97
N GLN A 274 -0.71 27.23 18.22
CA GLN A 274 -0.05 27.78 19.41
C GLN A 274 1.43 27.38 19.50
N GLU A 275 1.72 26.09 19.62
CA GLU A 275 3.06 25.59 19.85
C GLU A 275 3.33 24.31 19.06
N GLU A 276 4.55 24.15 18.58
CA GLU A 276 4.96 22.96 17.85
C GLU A 276 4.78 21.68 18.69
N GLN A 277 4.97 21.75 20.00
CA GLN A 277 4.74 20.63 20.92
C GLN A 277 3.27 20.16 20.88
N GLN A 278 2.32 21.09 20.76
CA GLN A 278 0.89 20.76 20.65
C GLN A 278 0.56 20.15 19.28
N GLN A 279 1.22 20.60 18.20
CA GLN A 279 1.09 19.96 16.89
C GLN A 279 1.54 18.50 16.95
N VAL A 280 2.71 18.24 17.54
CA VAL A 280 3.25 16.89 17.71
C VAL A 280 2.32 16.01 18.53
N GLU A 281 1.75 16.55 19.62
CA GLU A 281 0.77 15.84 20.43
C GLU A 281 -0.49 15.49 19.63
N LEU A 282 -1.03 16.44 18.86
CA LEU A 282 -2.24 16.22 18.05
C LEU A 282 -2.00 15.24 16.91
N LEU A 283 -0.88 15.35 16.19
CA LEU A 283 -0.50 14.47 15.08
C LEU A 283 -0.04 13.07 15.54
N GLY A 284 0.34 12.95 16.82
CA GLY A 284 0.73 11.70 17.47
C GLY A 284 -0.44 10.89 18.05
N LYS A 285 -1.65 11.47 18.10
CA LYS A 285 -2.84 10.74 18.56
C LYS A 285 -3.36 9.83 17.46
N ASP A 286 -3.45 8.55 17.79
CA ASP A 286 -4.14 7.59 16.94
C ASP A 286 -5.60 7.41 17.38
N TRP A 287 -6.45 7.23 16.38
CA TRP A 287 -7.86 6.95 16.57
C TRP A 287 -8.19 5.77 15.66
N ASN A 288 -8.67 4.67 16.25
CA ASN A 288 -9.03 3.46 15.50
C ASN A 288 -9.93 3.81 14.31
N ASP A 289 -9.47 3.47 13.10
CA ASP A 289 -10.18 3.67 11.84
C ASP A 289 -10.34 2.29 11.19
N LEU A 290 -11.57 1.78 11.11
CA LEU A 290 -11.88 0.45 10.57
C LEU A 290 -11.51 0.29 9.08
N ARG A 291 -11.19 1.39 8.40
CA ARG A 291 -10.69 1.40 7.02
C ARG A 291 -9.19 1.16 6.93
N ARG A 292 -8.52 1.01 8.08
CA ARG A 292 -7.09 0.75 8.18
C ARG A 292 -6.84 -0.65 8.69
N ASP A 293 -5.62 -1.08 8.47
CA ASP A 293 -5.09 -2.30 9.05
C ASP A 293 -5.10 -2.20 10.57
N ALA A 294 -5.94 -3.01 11.22
CA ALA A 294 -6.09 -3.05 12.67
C ALA A 294 -4.82 -3.49 13.41
N THR A 295 -3.85 -4.10 12.71
CA THR A 295 -2.57 -4.50 13.29
C THR A 295 -1.56 -3.36 13.36
N VAL A 296 -1.85 -2.20 12.75
CA VAL A 296 -0.90 -1.08 12.66
C VAL A 296 -1.53 0.23 13.14
N SER A 297 -1.03 0.73 14.28
CA SER A 297 -1.35 2.07 14.77
C SER A 297 -0.58 3.11 13.96
N ASN A 298 -1.30 3.99 13.25
CA ASN A 298 -0.72 4.92 12.27
C ASN A 298 -1.19 6.37 12.45
N PRO A 299 -0.79 7.05 13.55
CA PRO A 299 -0.86 8.50 13.62
C PRO A 299 -0.15 9.14 12.42
N VAL A 300 -0.47 10.41 12.11
CA VAL A 300 0.27 11.17 11.09
C VAL A 300 1.76 11.14 11.43
N LEU A 301 2.10 11.41 12.69
CA LEU A 301 3.49 11.43 13.13
C LEU A 301 4.23 10.10 12.89
N THR A 302 3.58 8.96 13.12
CA THR A 302 4.17 7.63 12.90
C THR A 302 4.31 7.33 11.41
N THR A 303 3.30 7.67 10.61
CA THR A 303 3.35 7.48 9.15
C THR A 303 4.55 8.21 8.57
N TRP A 304 4.80 9.42 9.03
CA TRP A 304 5.89 10.26 8.55
C TRP A 304 7.24 9.81 9.06
N ARG A 305 7.29 9.31 10.30
CA ARG A 305 8.48 8.67 10.85
C ARG A 305 8.91 7.46 10.02
N MET A 306 7.99 6.59 9.61
CA MET A 306 8.31 5.44 8.75
C MET A 306 8.98 5.88 7.44
N THR A 307 8.48 6.96 6.83
CA THR A 307 9.10 7.54 5.63
C THR A 307 10.51 8.05 5.89
N TYR A 308 10.75 8.70 7.03
CA TYR A 308 12.09 9.14 7.41
C TYR A 308 13.03 7.96 7.67
N ASP A 309 12.58 6.94 8.41
CA ASP A 309 13.38 5.74 8.73
C ASP A 309 13.77 5.01 7.43
N GLN A 310 12.85 4.90 6.46
CA GLN A 310 13.14 4.39 5.11
C GLN A 310 14.17 5.23 4.37
N LEU A 311 14.02 6.57 4.41
CA LEU A 311 14.96 7.48 3.75
C LEU A 311 16.38 7.35 4.33
N VAL A 312 16.51 7.14 5.64
CA VAL A 312 17.81 6.90 6.30
C VAL A 312 18.46 5.61 5.82
N GLN A 313 17.66 4.56 5.63
CA GLN A 313 18.12 3.26 5.14
C GLN A 313 18.51 3.33 3.66
N SER A 314 17.65 3.92 2.82
CA SER A 314 17.82 3.90 1.37
C SER A 314 18.77 4.99 0.85
N HIS A 315 18.77 6.19 1.45
CA HIS A 315 19.56 7.32 0.95
C HIS A 315 19.93 8.30 2.08
N ARG A 316 20.94 7.95 2.87
CA ARG A 316 21.36 8.71 4.07
C ARG A 316 21.60 10.21 3.82
N LEU A 317 22.15 10.60 2.67
CA LEU A 317 22.36 12.01 2.33
C LEU A 317 21.02 12.78 2.17
N ALA A 318 20.00 12.17 1.57
CA ALA A 318 18.67 12.77 1.45
C ALA A 318 18.05 13.00 2.83
N ALA A 319 18.17 12.04 3.75
CA ALA A 319 17.70 12.20 5.13
C ALA A 319 18.39 13.37 5.86
N GLN A 320 19.71 13.53 5.66
CA GLN A 320 20.45 14.66 6.22
C GLN A 320 20.02 16.00 5.63
N LEU A 321 19.81 16.07 4.31
CA LEU A 321 19.31 17.28 3.65
C LEU A 321 17.93 17.64 4.18
N LEU A 322 17.02 16.67 4.27
CA LEU A 322 15.68 16.88 4.83
C LEU A 322 15.74 17.41 6.28
N ALA A 323 16.56 16.81 7.13
CA ALA A 323 16.75 17.24 8.50
C ALA A 323 17.21 18.70 8.61
N ARG A 324 18.13 19.13 7.73
CA ARG A 324 18.63 20.50 7.71
C ARG A 324 17.60 21.47 7.12
N MET A 325 16.95 21.11 6.02
CA MET A 325 15.86 21.90 5.42
C MET A 325 14.72 22.13 6.42
N ALA A 326 14.44 21.14 7.28
CA ALA A 326 13.44 21.29 8.32
C ALA A 326 13.78 22.42 9.32
N LEU A 327 15.05 22.82 9.48
CA LEU A 327 15.46 23.91 10.37
C LEU A 327 15.35 25.31 9.72
N LEU A 328 15.06 25.39 8.42
CA LEU A 328 14.89 26.64 7.68
C LEU A 328 13.43 27.11 7.66
N GLU A 329 13.15 28.25 7.03
CA GLU A 329 11.77 28.53 6.57
C GLU A 329 11.38 27.46 5.54
N ARG A 330 10.17 26.92 5.64
CA ARG A 330 9.69 25.81 4.79
C ARG A 330 9.41 26.20 3.33
N GLN A 331 9.15 27.47 3.03
CA GLN A 331 8.82 28.03 1.73
C GLN A 331 10.06 28.67 1.10
N CYS A 332 10.20 28.51 -0.22
CA CYS A 332 11.25 29.17 -1.02
C CYS A 332 12.66 28.95 -0.44
N ILE A 333 12.98 27.72 -0.02
CA ILE A 333 14.32 27.33 0.45
C ILE A 333 15.27 27.45 -0.75
N PRO A 334 16.19 28.42 -0.77
CA PRO A 334 17.06 28.64 -1.91
C PRO A 334 17.93 27.41 -2.17
N GLU A 335 18.03 27.00 -3.44
CA GLU A 335 18.85 25.86 -3.84
C GLU A 335 20.30 26.01 -3.37
N ILE A 336 20.83 27.24 -3.38
CA ILE A 336 22.18 27.51 -2.89
C ILE A 336 22.37 27.16 -1.41
N LEU A 337 21.33 27.31 -0.58
CA LEU A 337 21.39 26.88 0.82
C LEU A 337 21.38 25.36 0.89
N VAL A 338 20.59 24.69 0.06
CA VAL A 338 20.56 23.23 0.01
C VAL A 338 21.92 22.65 -0.44
N LEU A 339 22.48 23.17 -1.53
CA LEU A 339 23.73 22.68 -2.12
C LEU A 339 24.96 23.04 -1.28
N ARG A 340 24.97 24.18 -0.60
CA ARG A 340 26.09 24.62 0.25
C ARG A 340 26.02 24.13 1.70
N MET A 341 24.97 23.41 2.09
CA MET A 341 24.89 22.77 3.41
C MET A 341 26.02 21.73 3.51
N ARG A 342 27.16 22.16 4.06
CA ARG A 342 28.42 21.43 4.31
C ARG A 342 28.23 19.90 4.30
N ASN A 343 28.66 19.28 3.21
CA ASN A 343 29.03 17.88 3.12
C ASN A 343 30.13 17.81 2.05
N ASP A 344 31.19 17.05 2.31
CA ASP A 344 32.28 16.77 1.36
C ASP A 344 31.82 15.85 0.20
N ALA A 345 30.50 15.69 0.03
CA ALA A 345 29.88 14.88 -0.99
C ALA A 345 29.95 15.56 -2.37
N PRO A 346 30.25 14.81 -3.44
CA PRO A 346 30.16 15.27 -4.84
C PRO A 346 28.80 15.88 -5.17
N ASP A 347 28.76 16.76 -6.17
CA ASP A 347 27.51 17.40 -6.60
C ASP A 347 26.47 16.40 -7.12
N ASN A 348 26.91 15.30 -7.75
CA ASN A 348 26.00 14.26 -8.24
C ASN A 348 25.19 13.61 -7.11
N ASP A 349 25.84 13.25 -6.00
CA ASP A 349 25.17 12.67 -4.82
C ASP A 349 24.09 13.60 -4.25
N ARG A 350 24.30 14.93 -4.34
CA ARG A 350 23.33 15.93 -3.88
C ARG A 350 22.11 16.02 -4.79
N VAL A 351 22.33 15.94 -6.11
CA VAL A 351 21.27 15.88 -7.11
C VAL A 351 20.43 14.62 -6.89
N GLU A 352 21.06 13.47 -6.70
CA GLU A 352 20.38 12.19 -6.40
C GLU A 352 19.61 12.25 -5.07
N ALA A 353 20.21 12.85 -4.04
CA ALA A 353 19.57 13.04 -2.75
C ALA A 353 18.32 13.93 -2.85
N MET A 354 18.40 15.04 -3.61
CA MET A 354 17.24 15.91 -3.82
C MET A 354 16.18 15.23 -4.69
N GLY A 355 16.59 14.53 -5.76
CA GLY A 355 15.69 13.71 -6.57
C GLY A 355 14.91 12.71 -5.73
N THR A 356 15.57 12.08 -4.76
CA THR A 356 14.94 11.21 -3.77
C THR A 356 13.90 11.97 -2.94
N LEU A 357 14.22 13.13 -2.38
CA LEU A 357 13.27 13.93 -1.58
C LEU A 357 12.01 14.34 -2.38
N LEU A 358 12.19 14.70 -3.65
CA LEU A 358 11.11 15.04 -4.57
C LEU A 358 10.25 13.82 -4.90
N GLN A 359 10.87 12.65 -5.10
CA GLN A 359 10.17 11.41 -5.41
C GLN A 359 9.32 10.90 -4.23
N TYR A 360 9.80 11.07 -3.00
CA TYR A 360 9.00 10.81 -1.78
C TYR A 360 7.88 11.84 -1.56
N GLY A 361 7.87 12.95 -2.31
CA GLY A 361 6.93 14.07 -2.12
C GLY A 361 7.13 14.81 -0.80
N LEU A 362 8.35 14.78 -0.24
CA LEU A 362 8.69 15.49 1.01
C LEU A 362 8.95 16.98 0.75
N CYS A 363 9.40 17.29 -0.46
CA CYS A 363 9.63 18.63 -0.96
C CYS A 363 8.98 18.78 -2.34
N THR A 364 8.72 20.03 -2.71
CA THR A 364 8.31 20.43 -4.06
C THR A 364 9.33 21.41 -4.60
N GLN A 365 9.64 21.32 -5.89
CA GLN A 365 10.43 22.33 -6.57
C GLN A 365 9.46 23.38 -7.12
N LEU A 366 9.73 24.66 -6.85
CA LEU A 366 8.91 25.76 -7.36
C LEU A 366 9.29 26.08 -8.80
N ASP A 367 10.50 26.60 -8.98
CA ASP A 367 11.20 26.81 -10.24
C ASP A 367 12.69 26.50 -9.99
N ALA A 368 13.45 26.15 -11.04
CA ALA A 368 14.88 25.84 -10.92
C ALA A 368 15.68 26.96 -10.21
N GLU A 369 15.25 28.22 -10.36
CA GLU A 369 15.90 29.39 -9.74
C GLU A 369 15.31 29.80 -8.38
N GLN A 370 14.09 29.35 -8.04
CA GLN A 370 13.36 29.78 -6.83
C GLN A 370 13.53 28.81 -5.64
N GLY A 371 14.08 27.63 -5.90
CA GLY A 371 14.40 26.65 -4.86
C GLY A 371 13.24 25.73 -4.49
N TYR A 372 13.21 25.28 -3.23
CA TYR A 372 12.39 24.16 -2.77
C TYR A 372 11.39 24.59 -1.69
N THR A 373 10.22 23.96 -1.66
CA THR A 373 9.25 24.12 -0.58
C THR A 373 9.01 22.78 0.12
N MET A 374 9.09 22.79 1.44
CA MET A 374 8.76 21.67 2.31
C MET A 374 7.32 21.83 2.83
N HIS A 375 6.58 20.72 2.80
CA HIS A 375 5.26 20.67 3.43
C HIS A 375 5.40 20.90 4.96
N ARG A 376 4.53 21.75 5.53
CA ARG A 376 4.47 22.09 6.96
C ARG A 376 4.46 20.86 7.84
N LEU A 377 3.65 19.86 7.52
CA LEU A 377 3.56 18.65 8.31
C LEU A 377 4.87 17.84 8.24
N VAL A 378 5.62 17.90 7.12
CA VAL A 378 7.00 17.34 7.03
C VAL A 378 7.87 18.01 8.04
N GLN A 379 7.88 19.35 8.00
CA GLN A 379 8.78 20.12 8.81
C GLN A 379 8.54 19.85 10.29
N VAL A 380 7.28 19.88 10.73
CA VAL A 380 6.88 19.63 12.12
C VAL A 380 7.28 18.21 12.54
N CYS A 381 6.98 17.19 11.73
CA CYS A 381 7.32 15.81 12.06
C CYS A 381 8.84 15.58 12.10
N THR A 382 9.60 16.16 11.16
CA THR A 382 11.06 16.08 11.11
C THR A 382 11.70 16.78 12.31
N LYS A 383 11.25 17.99 12.67
CA LYS A 383 11.73 18.70 13.87
C LYS A 383 11.44 17.92 15.16
N ALA A 384 10.24 17.38 15.29
CA ALA A 384 9.85 16.55 16.43
C ALA A 384 10.77 15.34 16.59
N TRP A 385 11.11 14.69 15.48
CA TRP A 385 12.05 13.57 15.45
C TRP A 385 13.47 14.00 15.84
N LEU A 386 14.00 15.08 15.24
CA LEU A 386 15.35 15.59 15.52
C LEU A 386 15.57 15.93 17.00
N ARG A 387 14.53 16.48 17.66
CA ARG A 387 14.56 16.75 19.11
C ARG A 387 14.62 15.45 19.93
N LYS A 388 13.82 14.44 19.56
CA LYS A 388 13.78 13.15 20.25
C LYS A 388 15.07 12.35 20.07
N ALA A 389 15.70 12.45 18.91
CA ALA A 389 16.96 11.79 18.58
C ALA A 389 18.21 12.48 19.15
N GLY A 390 18.06 13.67 19.76
CA GLY A 390 19.19 14.45 20.29
C GLY A 390 20.08 15.10 19.22
N VAL A 391 19.68 15.04 17.95
CA VAL A 391 20.46 15.53 16.80
C VAL A 391 20.33 17.05 16.61
N ALA A 392 19.34 17.69 17.24
CA ALA A 392 19.12 19.15 17.16
C ALA A 392 20.08 20.00 18.05
N ARG A 393 21.12 19.40 18.64
CA ARG A 393 22.17 20.12 19.39
C ARG A 393 23.54 19.77 18.83
N ARG A 394 23.89 20.30 17.65
CA ARG A 394 25.28 20.52 17.23
C ARG A 394 25.35 21.40 16.00
#